data_AF-A0A8J5WEM3-F1
#
_entry.id   AF-A0A8J5WEM3-F1
#
_cell.length_a   1.000
_cell.length_b   1.000
_cell.length_c   1.000
_cell.angle_alpha   90.00
_cell.angle_beta   90.00
_cell.angle_gamma   90.00
#
_symmetry.space_group_name_H-M   'P 1'
#
loop_
_entity.id
_entity.type
_entity.pdbx_description
1 polymer ?
#
loop_
_entity_poly.entity_id
_entity_poly.type
_entity_poly.pdbx_seq_one_letter_code
_entity_poly.pdbx_strand_id
1 'polypeptide(L)' 'MEIIVIISLVMLLVLGALFVMPKSRNKGKAKEANSNTNATTSRSYTKEEVSAHNTRTDCWVIIKDKVYEL' A
#
# COMPACT_ATOMS: atom_id res chain seq x y z
N MET A 1 11.65 14.63 -43.95
CA MET A 1 12.33 13.46 -43.33
C MET A 1 12.87 13.79 -41.94
N GLU A 2 13.63 14.87 -41.78
CA GLU A 2 14.26 15.19 -40.48
C GLU A 2 13.26 15.50 -39.36
N ILE A 3 12.17 16.22 -39.67
CA ILE A 3 11.11 16.54 -38.69
C ILE A 3 10.44 15.27 -38.14
N ILE A 4 10.24 14.25 -38.98
CA ILE A 4 9.60 12.97 -38.57
C ILE A 4 10.53 12.19 -37.62
N VAL A 5 11.84 12.22 -37.87
CA VAL A 5 12.84 11.58 -37.01
C VAL A 5 12.89 12.26 -35.64
N ILE A 6 12.88 13.59 -35.59
CA ILE A 6 12.89 14.36 -34.35
C ILE A 6 11.62 14.09 -33.53
N ILE A 7 10.44 14.10 -34.16
CA ILE A 7 9.16 13.82 -33.49
C ILE A 7 9.16 12.41 -32.89
N SER A 8 9.65 11.42 -33.63
CA SER A 8 9.72 10.03 -33.17
C SER A 8 10.65 9.89 -31.95
N LEU A 9 11.80 10.57 -31.98
CA LEU A 9 12.79 10.53 -30.89
C LEU A 9 12.25 11.21 -29.62
N VAL A 10 11.57 12.35 -29.77
CA VAL A 10 10.91 13.05 -28.66
C VAL A 10 9.78 12.20 -28.08
N MET A 11 8.96 11.55 -28.90
CA MET A 11 7.85 10.73 -28.42
C MET A 11 8.34 9.52 -27.61
N LEU A 12 9.43 8.87 -28.05
CA LEU A 12 10.05 7.77 -27.30
C LEU A 12 10.62 8.20 -25.95
N LEU A 13 11.24 9.38 -25.88
CA LEU A 13 11.73 9.93 -24.61
C LEU A 13 10.59 10.25 -23.65
N VAL A 14 9.49 10.82 -24.14
CA VAL A 14 8.30 11.12 -23.32
C VAL A 14 7.65 9.84 -22.81
N LEU A 15 7.47 8.83 -23.67
CA LEU A 15 6.90 7.53 -23.28
C LEU A 15 7.82 6.79 -22.31
N GLY A 16 9.14 6.84 -22.52
CA GLY A 16 10.13 6.26 -21.62
C GLY A 16 10.13 6.93 -20.24
N ALA A 17 10.07 8.26 -20.18
CA ALA A 17 9.96 8.99 -18.91
C ALA A 17 8.65 8.68 -18.18
N LEU A 18 7.53 8.56 -18.91
CA LEU A 18 6.23 8.20 -18.35
C LEU A 18 6.21 6.77 -17.80
N PHE A 19 6.99 5.86 -18.38
CA PHE A 19 7.17 4.49 -17.91
C PHE A 19 8.10 4.41 -16.68
N VAL A 20 9.13 5.25 -16.61
CA VAL A 20 10.08 5.30 -15.48
C VAL A 20 9.50 6.01 -14.26
N MET A 21 8.55 6.92 -14.43
CA MET A 21 7.84 7.51 -13.30
C MET A 21 7.03 6.42 -12.58
N PRO A 22 7.37 6.04 -11.34
CA PRO A 22 6.54 5.15 -10.56
C PRO A 22 5.21 5.89 -10.40
N LYS A 23 4.12 5.27 -10.86
CA LYS A 23 2.77 5.78 -10.66
C LYS A 23 2.54 5.96 -9.16
N SER A 24 2.84 7.14 -8.64
CA SER A 24 2.52 7.55 -7.29
C SER A 24 0.99 7.59 -7.23
N ARG A 25 0.42 6.49 -6.74
CA ARG A 25 -1.01 6.32 -6.54
C ARG A 25 -1.46 7.33 -5.49
N ASN A 26 -1.83 8.53 -5.91
CA ASN A 26 -2.48 9.48 -5.03
C ASN A 26 -3.90 8.99 -4.71
N LYS A 27 -4.07 8.54 -3.47
CA LYS A 27 -5.32 8.51 -2.68
C LYS A 27 -6.61 8.21 -3.46
N GLY A 28 -6.80 6.94 -3.78
CA GLY A 28 -8.15 6.38 -3.82
C GLY A 28 -8.69 6.25 -2.39
N LYS A 29 -9.69 7.06 -2.04
CA LYS A 29 -10.66 6.72 -0.98
C LYS A 29 -11.56 5.62 -1.57
N ALA A 30 -11.12 4.37 -1.48
CA ALA A 30 -11.94 3.20 -1.73
C ALA A 30 -11.57 2.15 -0.66
N LYS A 31 -12.60 1.50 -0.14
CA LYS A 31 -12.61 0.74 1.11
C LYS A 31 -11.76 -0.53 1.08
N GLU A 32 -11.36 -0.92 2.29
CA GLU A 32 -11.17 -2.30 2.77
C GLU A 32 -10.73 -3.34 1.74
N ALA A 33 -9.44 -3.63 1.75
CA ALA A 33 -8.93 -4.97 1.52
C ALA A 33 -7.81 -5.19 2.54
N ASN A 34 -8.12 -6.06 3.50
CA ASN A 34 -7.20 -6.70 4.43
C ASN A 34 -5.99 -7.24 3.65
N SER A 35 -4.93 -6.45 3.56
CA SER A 35 -3.62 -6.90 3.13
C SER A 35 -2.85 -7.25 4.38
N ASN A 36 -3.13 -8.44 4.91
CA ASN A 36 -2.33 -9.08 5.94
C ASN A 36 -0.97 -9.46 5.34
N THR A 37 -0.14 -8.44 5.09
CA THR A 37 1.29 -8.61 4.88
C THR A 37 1.88 -8.83 6.26
N ASN A 38 1.89 -10.09 6.69
CA ASN A 38 2.74 -10.60 7.75
C ASN A 38 4.22 -10.46 7.32
N ALA A 39 4.70 -9.22 7.26
CA ALA A 39 6.10 -8.96 7.51
C ALA A 39 6.25 -9.11 9.03
N THR A 40 6.87 -10.20 9.45
CA THR A 40 7.13 -10.51 10.86
C THR A 40 8.13 -9.52 11.45
N THR A 41 7.70 -8.28 11.62
CA THR A 41 8.27 -7.36 12.60
C THR A 41 7.61 -7.70 13.92
N SER A 42 8.43 -8.04 14.92
CA SER A 42 7.96 -8.19 16.30
C SER A 42 7.45 -6.84 16.79
N ARG A 43 6.16 -6.58 16.57
CA ARG A 43 5.48 -5.37 17.02
C ARG A 43 4.90 -5.65 18.41
N SER A 44 5.20 -4.76 19.34
CA SER A 44 4.55 -4.72 20.65
C SER A 44 3.33 -3.81 20.55
N TYR A 45 2.24 -4.22 21.18
CA TYR A 45 0.99 -3.47 21.23
C TYR A 45 0.69 -3.12 22.69
N THR A 46 0.08 -1.96 22.93
CA THR A 46 -0.41 -1.61 24.28
C THR A 46 -1.83 -2.12 24.48
N LYS A 47 -2.28 -2.25 25.73
CA LYS A 47 -3.65 -2.70 26.01
C LYS A 47 -4.69 -1.70 25.47
N GLU A 48 -4.36 -0.42 25.49
CA GLU A 48 -5.21 0.66 24.98
C GLU A 48 -5.38 0.52 23.47
N GLU A 49 -4.30 0.27 22.74
CA GLU A 49 -4.34 0.00 21.29
C GLU A 49 -5.22 -1.22 20.99
N VAL A 50 -4.97 -2.35 21.66
CA VAL A 50 -5.76 -3.59 21.44
C VAL A 50 -7.24 -3.38 21.77
N SER A 51 -7.57 -2.60 22.81
CA SER A 51 -8.96 -2.35 23.21
C SER A 51 -9.78 -1.56 22.18
N ALA A 52 -9.11 -0.82 21.28
CA ALA A 52 -9.79 -0.10 20.21
C ALA A 52 -10.35 -1.04 19.12
N HIS A 53 -9.85 -2.27 19.04
CA HIS A 53 -10.24 -3.29 18.07
C HIS A 53 -11.28 -4.24 18.69
N ASN A 54 -12.49 -3.73 18.89
CA ASN A 54 -13.58 -4.42 19.60
C ASN A 54 -14.88 -4.56 18.78
N THR A 55 -14.80 -4.46 17.45
CA THR A 55 -15.97 -4.56 16.58
C THR A 55 -16.04 -5.91 15.88
N ARG A 56 -17.22 -6.32 15.41
CA ARG A 56 -17.42 -7.62 14.73
C ARG A 56 -16.51 -7.82 13.51
N THR A 57 -16.12 -6.74 12.86
CA THR A 57 -15.28 -6.75 11.65
C THR A 57 -13.81 -6.41 11.93
N ASP A 58 -13.48 -6.09 13.18
CA ASP A 58 -12.15 -5.69 13.63
C ASP A 58 -12.03 -6.01 15.13
N CYS A 59 -11.68 -7.27 15.43
CA CYS A 59 -11.63 -7.81 16.77
C CYS A 59 -10.25 -8.38 17.07
N TRP A 60 -9.59 -7.82 18.08
CA TRP A 60 -8.30 -8.33 18.54
C TRP A 60 -8.42 -8.98 19.92
N VAL A 61 -7.69 -10.06 20.13
CA VAL A 61 -7.72 -10.83 21.38
C VAL A 61 -6.31 -11.12 21.86
N ILE A 62 -6.10 -10.99 23.17
CA ILE A 62 -4.84 -11.31 23.84
C ILE A 62 -4.92 -12.72 24.43
N ILE A 63 -4.05 -13.63 23.98
CA ILE A 63 -3.92 -14.99 24.54
C ILE A 63 -2.44 -15.23 24.88
N LYS A 64 -2.15 -15.46 26.17
CA LYS A 64 -0.77 -15.69 26.67
C LYS A 64 0.21 -14.62 26.15
N ASP A 65 -0.15 -13.36 26.38
CA ASP A 65 0.62 -12.16 26.01
C ASP A 65 0.88 -11.97 24.50
N LYS A 66 0.10 -12.65 23.65
CA LYS A 66 0.12 -12.47 22.20
C LYS A 66 -1.20 -11.93 21.70
N VAL A 67 -1.14 -10.98 20.79
CA VAL A 67 -2.30 -10.39 20.13
C VAL A 67 -2.64 -11.21 18.89
N TYR A 68 -3.92 -11.53 18.72
CA TYR A 68 -4.48 -12.22 17.56
C TYR A 68 -5.60 -11.37 16.97
N GLU A 69 -5.62 -11.27 15.65
CA GLU A 69 -6.72 -10.66 14.90
C GLU A 69 -7.69 -11.79 14.51
N LEU A 70 -8.98 -11.62 14.82
CA LEU A 70 -10.06 -12.59 14.57
C LEU A 70 -10.95 -12.17 13.39
#